data_AF-A0A654BJN3-F1
#
_entry.id   AF-A0A654BJN3-F1
#
_cell.length_a   1.000
_cell.length_b   1.000
_cell.length_c   1.000
_cell.angle_alpha   90.00
_cell.angle_beta   90.00
_cell.angle_gamma   90.00
#
_symmetry.space_group_name_H-M   'P 1'
#
loop_
_entity.id
_entity.type
_entity.pdbx_description
1 polymer ?
#
loop_
_entity_poly.entity_id
_entity_poly.type
_entity_poly.pdbx_seq_one_letter_code
_entity_poly.pdbx_strand_id
1 'polypeptide(L)'
;MTASPIPIRNLYHLYCYAWNRFEEARAISTGAEDSPDLPNLLARVLAEGTRSLLRRGLDRGYLPREEELATIRGSVELGPTLRLYARNGRRVTCNYDELSHDLLHNQLLKASLGRLANVATLDPGLAQELLRLRERMPDVVDVRLSAAAFARVQLHRNNARYDLLLKVCELALACMMPTTNGSGYAFRDVLRDEREMARVFEEFVRNFYRLRQRAFRVRSYQLEWQAVPLETNGVGRLPAMRTDVYLESADRRIIMDTKYYADALQQYRGSRSFRSDNLYQLFAYLRNDAVAEPTAPLAEGVLLYPQAQHELDATYAVHGHRVRLATVDLSKPWSLVEERLLELLN
;
A
#
# COMPACT_ATOMS: atom_id res chain seq x y z
N MET A 1 22.11 23.22 2.92
CA MET A 1 21.21 22.94 4.05
C MET A 1 20.34 21.76 3.64
N THR A 2 20.51 20.62 4.30
CA THR A 2 19.88 19.33 3.96
C THR A 2 18.36 19.40 4.18
N ALA A 3 17.57 18.76 3.31
CA ALA A 3 16.11 18.71 3.46
C ALA A 3 15.74 18.14 4.84
N SER A 4 14.77 18.76 5.53
CA SER A 4 14.18 18.15 6.71
C SER A 4 13.51 16.85 6.26
N PRO A 5 13.88 15.69 6.85
CA PRO A 5 13.30 14.42 6.47
C PRO A 5 11.80 14.41 6.78
N ILE A 6 11.01 13.73 5.94
CA ILE A 6 9.58 13.54 6.16
C ILE A 6 9.38 12.88 7.53
N PRO A 7 8.58 13.47 8.44
CA PRO A 7 8.28 12.88 9.74
C PRO A 7 7.67 11.50 9.56
N ILE A 8 8.05 10.57 10.44
CA ILE A 8 7.66 9.16 10.34
C ILE A 8 6.14 8.99 10.47
N ARG A 9 5.48 9.82 11.27
CA ARG A 9 4.01 9.91 11.32
C ARG A 9 3.39 10.24 9.96
N ASN A 10 3.99 11.16 9.20
CA ASN A 10 3.48 11.56 7.90
C ASN A 10 3.73 10.45 6.87
N LEU A 11 4.88 9.77 6.96
CA LEU A 11 5.14 8.58 6.15
C LEU A 11 4.08 7.49 6.40
N TYR A 12 3.73 7.26 7.67
CA TYR A 12 2.67 6.33 8.00
C TYR A 12 1.31 6.75 7.42
N HIS A 13 0.94 8.03 7.51
CA HIS A 13 -0.29 8.53 6.88
C HIS A 13 -0.28 8.34 5.35
N LEU A 14 0.84 8.62 4.66
CA LEU A 14 0.98 8.38 3.21
C LEU A 14 0.67 6.93 2.86
N TYR A 15 1.29 5.97 3.55
CA TYR A 15 1.04 4.53 3.33
C TYR A 15 -0.40 4.16 3.63
N CYS A 16 -0.98 4.67 4.72
CA CYS A 16 -2.37 4.39 5.08
C CYS A 16 -3.36 4.88 4.03
N TYR A 17 -3.11 6.06 3.44
CA TYR A 17 -3.88 6.54 2.31
C TYR A 17 -3.61 5.73 1.04
N ALA A 18 -2.35 5.42 0.71
CA ALA A 18 -1.99 4.62 -0.46
C ALA A 18 -2.68 3.25 -0.44
N TRP A 19 -2.73 2.59 0.72
CA TRP A 19 -3.45 1.33 0.91
C TRP A 19 -4.98 1.48 0.99
N ASN A 20 -5.52 2.70 0.99
CA ASN A 20 -6.92 2.99 1.20
C ASN A 20 -7.47 2.43 2.54
N ARG A 21 -6.67 2.56 3.60
CA ARG A 21 -6.97 2.08 4.96
C ARG A 21 -6.83 3.18 6.02
N PHE A 22 -6.84 4.44 5.60
CA PHE A 22 -6.61 5.58 6.50
C PHE A 22 -7.57 5.65 7.69
N GLU A 23 -8.88 5.43 7.49
CA GLU A 23 -9.84 5.45 8.60
C GLU A 23 -9.67 4.26 9.56
N GLU A 24 -9.28 3.09 9.05
CA GLU A 24 -8.95 1.93 9.89
C GLU A 24 -7.67 2.18 10.70
N ALA A 25 -6.66 2.78 10.07
CA ALA A 25 -5.41 3.16 10.71
C ALA A 25 -5.65 4.17 11.84
N ARG A 26 -6.51 5.17 11.64
CA ARG A 26 -6.90 6.12 12.69
C ARG A 26 -7.52 5.45 13.91
N ALA A 27 -8.31 4.39 13.71
CA ALA A 27 -8.92 3.65 14.81
C ALA A 27 -7.90 2.84 15.64
N ILE A 28 -6.76 2.46 15.05
CA ILE A 28 -5.72 1.63 15.70
C ILE A 28 -4.58 2.49 16.28
N SER A 29 -4.36 3.70 15.77
CA SER A 29 -3.10 4.44 15.97
C SER A 29 -3.06 5.39 17.18
N THR A 30 -3.87 5.17 18.22
CA THR A 30 -3.82 6.02 19.42
C THR A 30 -2.43 5.96 20.08
N GLY A 31 -1.64 7.04 19.96
CA GLY A 31 -0.27 7.14 20.48
C GLY A 31 0.83 6.56 19.58
N ALA A 32 0.53 6.13 18.35
CA ALA A 32 1.54 5.73 17.37
C ALA A 32 2.26 6.93 16.73
N GLU A 33 1.64 8.11 16.77
CA GLU A 33 2.12 9.36 16.15
C GLU A 33 3.39 9.94 16.82
N ASP A 34 3.62 9.58 18.09
CA ASP A 34 4.79 10.01 18.89
C ASP A 34 5.96 9.01 18.81
N SER A 35 5.91 8.05 17.88
CA SER A 35 6.95 7.03 17.76
C SER A 35 8.29 7.64 17.31
N PRO A 36 9.42 7.25 17.95
CA PRO A 36 10.73 7.83 17.65
C PRO A 36 11.26 7.41 16.27
N ASP A 37 10.90 6.21 15.81
CA ASP A 37 11.30 5.67 14.53
C ASP A 37 10.20 4.83 13.87
N LEU A 38 10.42 4.43 12.62
CA LEU A 38 9.49 3.59 11.85
C LEU A 38 9.29 2.20 12.47
N PRO A 39 10.34 1.45 12.89
CA PRO A 39 10.14 0.17 13.59
C PRO A 39 9.19 0.28 14.79
N ASN A 40 9.39 1.29 15.64
CA ASN A 40 8.55 1.50 16.83
C ASN A 40 7.12 1.87 16.45
N LEU A 41 6.92 2.67 15.39
CA LEU A 41 5.58 2.97 14.87
C LEU A 41 4.85 1.72 14.40
N LEU A 42 5.48 0.94 13.51
CA LEU A 42 4.87 -0.27 12.94
C LEU A 42 4.58 -1.30 14.04
N ALA A 43 5.48 -1.43 15.01
CA ALA A 43 5.30 -2.32 16.16
C ALA A 43 4.12 -1.91 17.04
N ARG A 44 3.93 -0.61 17.33
CA ARG A 44 2.76 -0.12 18.08
C ARG A 44 1.46 -0.41 17.35
N VAL A 45 1.43 -0.14 16.04
CA VAL A 45 0.26 -0.41 15.20
C VAL A 45 -0.07 -1.91 15.17
N LEU A 46 0.93 -2.77 15.01
CA LEU A 46 0.73 -4.22 15.05
C LEU A 46 0.33 -4.72 16.44
N ALA A 47 0.88 -4.16 17.51
CA ALA A 47 0.51 -4.54 18.87
C ALA A 47 -0.96 -4.23 19.16
N GLU A 48 -1.41 -3.00 18.89
CA GLU A 48 -2.81 -2.60 19.10
C GLU A 48 -3.75 -3.38 18.17
N GLY A 49 -3.40 -3.47 16.89
CA GLY A 49 -4.18 -4.20 15.89
C GLY A 49 -4.36 -5.66 16.25
N THR A 50 -3.27 -6.34 16.62
CA THR A 50 -3.31 -7.74 17.05
C THR A 50 -4.09 -7.91 18.34
N ARG A 51 -3.96 -6.99 19.31
CA ARG A 51 -4.75 -7.03 20.55
C ARG A 51 -6.25 -6.90 20.25
N SER A 52 -6.61 -6.02 19.31
CA SER A 52 -7.98 -5.87 18.82
C SER A 52 -8.49 -7.14 18.13
N LEU A 53 -7.67 -7.79 17.29
CA LEU A 53 -7.99 -9.08 16.67
C LEU A 53 -8.22 -10.17 17.72
N LEU A 54 -7.28 -10.36 18.65
CA LEU A 54 -7.35 -11.40 19.68
C LEU A 54 -8.57 -11.21 20.60
N ARG A 55 -8.96 -9.96 20.93
CA ARG A 55 -10.17 -9.69 21.71
C ARG A 55 -11.45 -10.15 21.01
N ARG A 56 -11.48 -10.10 19.68
CA ARG A 56 -12.65 -10.51 18.87
C ARG A 56 -12.61 -11.99 18.46
N GLY A 57 -11.45 -12.63 18.62
CA GLY A 57 -11.16 -13.96 18.09
C GLY A 57 -10.48 -13.89 16.72
N LEU A 58 -9.45 -14.72 16.55
CA LEU A 58 -8.77 -14.90 15.26
C LEU A 58 -9.73 -15.54 14.25
N ASP A 59 -9.54 -15.20 12.98
CA ASP A 59 -10.27 -15.84 11.90
C ASP A 59 -10.05 -17.37 11.92
N ARG A 60 -11.06 -18.12 11.49
CA ARG A 60 -11.04 -19.58 11.38
C ARG A 60 -11.54 -20.00 10.03
N GLY A 61 -10.91 -21.02 9.48
CA GLY A 61 -11.27 -21.56 8.19
C GLY A 61 -11.21 -23.07 8.20
N TYR A 62 -11.92 -23.67 7.25
CA TYR A 62 -11.88 -25.10 7.03
C TYR A 62 -10.62 -25.45 6.24
N LEU A 63 -9.77 -26.28 6.83
CA LEU A 63 -8.58 -26.81 6.18
C LEU A 63 -8.80 -28.30 5.88
N PRO A 64 -8.51 -28.75 4.65
CA PRO A 64 -8.61 -30.16 4.32
C PRO A 64 -7.53 -30.93 5.10
N ARG A 65 -7.96 -31.99 5.78
CA ARG A 65 -7.11 -32.93 6.50
C ARG A 65 -7.27 -34.32 5.92
N GLU A 66 -6.14 -34.96 5.65
CA GLU A 66 -6.05 -36.39 5.34
C GLU A 66 -5.40 -37.09 6.54
N GLU A 67 -6.11 -38.02 7.17
CA GLU A 67 -5.63 -38.71 8.38
C GLU A 67 -6.06 -40.18 8.41
N GLU A 68 -5.18 -41.06 8.93
CA GLU A 68 -5.49 -42.48 9.16
C GLU A 68 -6.14 -42.69 10.53
N LEU A 69 -7.46 -42.88 10.53
CA LEU A 69 -8.27 -42.98 11.74
C LEU A 69 -8.77 -44.41 11.98
N ALA A 70 -9.02 -44.75 13.25
CA ALA A 70 -9.69 -45.99 13.63
C ALA A 70 -11.23 -45.94 13.40
N THR A 71 -11.76 -44.75 13.13
CA THR A 71 -13.18 -44.48 12.88
C THR A 71 -13.33 -43.64 11.62
N ILE A 72 -14.52 -43.66 11.01
CA ILE A 72 -14.79 -42.90 9.80
C ILE A 72 -15.12 -41.44 10.18
N ARG A 73 -14.41 -40.49 9.57
CA ARG A 73 -14.66 -39.05 9.69
C ARG A 73 -14.60 -38.40 8.30
N GLY A 74 -15.68 -37.75 7.86
CA GLY A 74 -15.73 -37.18 6.50
C GLY A 74 -15.79 -38.26 5.41
N SER A 75 -15.07 -38.05 4.30
CA SER A 75 -15.02 -38.97 3.17
C SER A 75 -13.86 -39.96 3.28
N VAL A 76 -14.09 -41.22 2.91
CA VAL A 76 -13.05 -42.26 2.96
C VAL A 76 -12.29 -42.35 1.64
N GLU A 77 -10.95 -42.34 1.71
CA GLU A 77 -10.07 -42.60 0.59
C GLU A 77 -9.85 -44.11 0.42
N LEU A 78 -10.59 -44.71 -0.51
CA LEU A 78 -10.61 -46.17 -0.69
C LEU A 78 -9.24 -46.74 -1.08
N GLY A 79 -8.49 -46.08 -1.96
CA GLY A 79 -7.19 -46.58 -2.44
C GLY A 79 -6.16 -46.73 -1.31
N PRO A 80 -5.82 -45.66 -0.58
CA PRO A 80 -4.97 -45.71 0.61
C PRO A 80 -5.49 -46.66 1.69
N THR A 81 -6.80 -46.64 1.97
CA THR A 81 -7.44 -47.53 2.96
C THR A 81 -7.23 -49.01 2.63
N LEU A 82 -7.46 -49.43 1.38
CA LEU A 82 -7.24 -50.81 0.96
C LEU A 82 -5.78 -51.26 1.12
N ARG A 83 -4.81 -50.35 0.91
CA ARG A 83 -3.38 -50.63 1.15
C ARG A 83 -3.07 -50.83 2.63
N LEU A 84 -3.71 -50.07 3.52
CA LEU A 84 -3.58 -50.26 4.97
C LEU A 84 -4.15 -51.61 5.41
N TYR A 85 -5.34 -51.99 4.93
CA TYR A 85 -5.92 -53.31 5.19
C TYR A 85 -5.04 -54.46 4.67
N ALA A 86 -4.46 -54.31 3.47
CA ALA A 86 -3.55 -55.31 2.92
C ALA A 86 -2.28 -55.51 3.77
N ARG A 87 -1.90 -54.53 4.60
CA ARG A 87 -0.79 -54.61 5.57
C ARG A 87 -1.25 -54.97 6.98
N ASN A 88 -2.44 -55.56 7.15
CA ASN A 88 -3.09 -55.86 8.44
C ASN A 88 -3.37 -54.63 9.32
N GLY A 89 -3.43 -53.43 8.74
CA GLY A 89 -3.87 -52.22 9.42
C GLY A 89 -5.38 -52.19 9.59
N ARG A 90 -5.86 -51.81 10.79
CA ARG A 90 -7.30 -51.57 11.08
C ARG A 90 -7.64 -50.07 11.06
N ARG A 91 -7.07 -49.35 10.10
CA ARG A 91 -7.25 -47.90 9.96
C ARG A 91 -7.82 -47.57 8.59
N VAL A 92 -8.53 -46.45 8.53
CA VAL A 92 -9.17 -45.91 7.33
C VAL A 92 -8.60 -44.53 7.07
N THR A 93 -8.12 -44.30 5.85
CA THR A 93 -7.67 -42.96 5.42
C THR A 93 -8.90 -42.11 5.15
N CYS A 94 -9.05 -41.04 5.91
CA CYS A 94 -10.20 -40.17 5.91
C CYS A 94 -9.81 -38.75 5.51
N ASN A 95 -10.60 -38.15 4.62
CA ASN A 95 -10.53 -36.76 4.21
C ASN A 95 -11.68 -35.97 4.86
N TYR A 96 -11.36 -34.96 5.64
CA TYR A 96 -12.34 -34.11 6.30
C TYR A 96 -11.85 -32.67 6.45
N ASP A 97 -12.79 -31.75 6.56
CA ASP A 97 -12.50 -30.34 6.79
C ASP A 97 -12.44 -30.05 8.29
N GLU A 98 -11.28 -29.57 8.76
CA GLU A 98 -11.06 -29.17 10.15
C GLU A 98 -11.14 -27.65 10.28
N LEU A 99 -11.96 -27.16 11.21
CA LEU A 99 -12.02 -25.74 11.52
C LEU A 99 -10.78 -25.35 12.33
N SER A 100 -9.89 -24.54 11.74
CA SER A 100 -8.59 -24.18 12.32
C SER A 100 -8.31 -22.68 12.25
N HIS A 101 -7.51 -22.20 13.21
CA HIS A 101 -6.92 -20.85 13.18
C HIS A 101 -5.65 -20.78 12.32
N ASP A 102 -5.11 -21.92 11.88
CA ASP A 102 -3.85 -22.03 11.13
C ASP A 102 -3.97 -21.58 9.66
N LEU A 103 -4.51 -20.38 9.47
CA LEU A 103 -4.69 -19.73 8.18
C LEU A 103 -3.49 -18.87 7.85
N LEU A 104 -3.17 -18.76 6.55
CA LEU A 104 -1.98 -18.05 6.08
C LEU A 104 -1.85 -16.62 6.63
N HIS A 105 -2.94 -15.85 6.70
CA HIS A 105 -2.90 -14.49 7.25
C HIS A 105 -2.60 -14.46 8.77
N ASN A 106 -3.04 -15.46 9.54
CA ASN A 106 -2.69 -15.60 10.95
C ASN A 106 -1.22 -16.01 11.10
N GLN A 107 -0.75 -16.94 10.26
CA GLN A 107 0.65 -17.38 10.24
C GLN A 107 1.61 -16.22 9.91
N LEU A 108 1.28 -15.42 8.89
CA LEU A 108 2.05 -14.24 8.50
C LEU A 108 2.07 -13.19 9.61
N LEU A 109 0.93 -12.91 10.24
CA LEU A 109 0.86 -12.00 11.38
C LEU A 109 1.76 -12.50 12.53
N LYS A 110 1.59 -13.76 12.95
CA LYS A 110 2.37 -14.38 14.03
C LYS A 110 3.88 -14.32 13.76
N ALA A 111 4.30 -14.69 12.55
CA ALA A 111 5.69 -14.65 12.14
C ALA A 111 6.25 -13.23 12.10
N SER A 112 5.46 -12.25 11.65
CA SER A 112 5.86 -10.83 11.63
C SER A 112 6.03 -10.23 13.02
N LEU A 113 5.15 -10.57 13.99
CA LEU A 113 5.32 -10.16 15.39
C LEU A 113 6.66 -10.66 15.94
N GLY A 114 6.97 -11.93 15.72
CA GLY A 114 8.23 -12.53 16.16
C GLY A 114 9.45 -11.91 15.48
N ARG A 115 9.37 -11.62 14.18
CA ARG A 115 10.49 -11.00 13.45
C ARG A 115 10.73 -9.56 13.90
N LEU A 116 9.67 -8.77 14.05
CA LEU A 116 9.76 -7.37 14.47
C LEU A 116 10.28 -7.23 15.91
N ALA A 117 9.92 -8.15 16.80
CA ALA A 117 10.45 -8.19 18.18
C ALA A 117 11.98 -8.39 18.27
N ASN A 118 12.63 -8.87 17.19
CA ASN A 118 14.08 -9.09 17.14
C ASN A 118 14.85 -7.94 16.46
N VAL A 119 14.23 -6.76 16.35
CA VAL A 119 14.86 -5.57 15.77
C VAL A 119 15.61 -4.82 16.84
N ALA A 120 16.89 -4.53 16.59
CA ALA A 120 17.80 -4.00 17.61
C ALA A 120 17.41 -2.60 18.13
N THR A 121 16.74 -1.78 17.32
CA THR A 121 16.32 -0.41 17.69
C THR A 121 14.92 -0.36 18.31
N LEU A 122 14.23 -1.50 18.42
CA LEU A 122 12.88 -1.53 18.95
C LEU A 122 12.90 -1.32 20.47
N ASP A 123 11.92 -0.55 20.98
CA ASP A 123 11.72 -0.41 22.42
C ASP A 123 11.57 -1.79 23.09
N PRO A 124 12.34 -2.10 24.16
CA PRO A 124 12.30 -3.41 24.80
C PRO A 124 10.93 -3.79 25.37
N GLY A 125 10.16 -2.83 25.88
CA GLY A 125 8.81 -3.06 26.40
C GLY A 125 7.85 -3.47 25.29
N LEU A 126 7.94 -2.79 24.14
CA LEU A 126 7.17 -3.11 22.95
C LEU A 126 7.60 -4.45 22.33
N ALA A 127 8.90 -4.75 22.30
CA ALA A 127 9.41 -6.05 21.84
C ALA A 127 8.84 -7.21 22.67
N GLN A 128 8.86 -7.09 24.00
CA GLN A 128 8.25 -8.07 24.90
C GLN A 128 6.73 -8.18 24.67
N GLU A 129 6.05 -7.07 24.39
CA GLU A 129 4.63 -7.09 24.10
C GLU A 129 4.31 -7.87 22.82
N LEU A 130 5.07 -7.66 21.73
CA LEU A 130 4.91 -8.41 20.49
C LEU A 130 5.10 -9.93 20.72
N LEU A 131 6.08 -10.31 21.54
CA LEU A 131 6.30 -11.72 21.91
C LEU A 131 5.12 -12.29 22.70
N ARG A 132 4.58 -11.56 23.68
CA ARG A 132 3.38 -11.98 24.42
C ARG A 132 2.17 -12.14 23.50
N LEU A 133 2.00 -11.26 22.51
CA LEU A 133 0.91 -11.37 21.53
C LEU A 133 1.10 -12.59 20.63
N ARG A 134 2.33 -12.89 20.22
CA ARG A 134 2.68 -14.11 19.46
C ARG A 134 2.38 -15.39 20.23
N GLU A 135 2.69 -15.43 21.54
CA GLU A 135 2.41 -16.57 22.41
C GLU A 135 0.91 -16.86 22.57
N ARG A 136 0.06 -15.85 22.42
CA ARG A 136 -1.41 -15.99 22.43
C ARG A 136 -1.99 -16.58 21.14
N MET A 137 -1.15 -17.01 20.20
CA MET A 137 -1.52 -17.69 18.96
C MET A 137 -0.93 -19.12 18.92
N PRO A 138 -1.22 -20.00 19.91
CA PRO A 138 -0.56 -21.30 20.03
C PRO A 138 -0.88 -22.23 18.85
N ASP A 139 -2.11 -22.21 18.34
CA ASP A 139 -2.60 -23.10 17.28
C ASP A 139 -2.26 -22.63 15.85
N VAL A 140 -1.41 -21.62 15.73
CA VAL A 140 -0.99 -21.03 14.45
C VAL A 140 0.48 -21.37 14.21
N VAL A 141 0.80 -22.02 13.09
CA VAL A 141 2.17 -22.44 12.78
C VAL A 141 2.97 -21.24 12.25
N ASP A 142 4.27 -21.19 12.57
CA ASP A 142 5.14 -20.17 11.99
C ASP A 142 5.38 -20.44 10.50
N VAL A 143 5.39 -19.37 9.70
CA VAL A 143 5.65 -19.43 8.26
C VAL A 143 6.85 -18.57 7.89
N ARG A 144 7.56 -18.95 6.83
CA ARG A 144 8.60 -18.10 6.25
C ARG A 144 7.96 -16.89 5.57
N LEU A 145 8.21 -15.71 6.14
CA LEU A 145 7.81 -14.44 5.54
C LEU A 145 8.50 -14.21 4.20
N SER A 146 7.71 -13.89 3.18
CA SER A 146 8.16 -13.51 1.83
C SER A 146 7.07 -12.71 1.13
N ALA A 147 7.44 -11.84 0.19
CA ALA A 147 6.46 -11.10 -0.63
C ALA A 147 5.47 -12.05 -1.33
N ALA A 148 5.95 -13.21 -1.81
CA ALA A 148 5.10 -14.24 -2.42
C ALA A 148 4.08 -14.84 -1.43
N ALA A 149 4.42 -14.96 -0.15
CA ALA A 149 3.48 -15.44 0.86
C ALA A 149 2.38 -14.42 1.14
N PHE A 150 2.71 -13.12 1.21
CA PHE A 150 1.72 -12.04 1.33
C PHE A 150 0.80 -11.97 0.11
N ALA A 151 1.34 -12.09 -1.10
CA ALA A 151 0.56 -12.05 -2.35
C ALA A 151 -0.45 -13.21 -2.50
N ARG A 152 -0.25 -14.33 -1.79
CA ARG A 152 -1.18 -15.48 -1.79
C ARG A 152 -2.37 -15.30 -0.85
N VAL A 153 -2.34 -14.30 0.04
CA VAL A 153 -3.44 -14.09 0.99
C VAL A 153 -4.67 -13.61 0.24
N GLN A 154 -5.78 -14.29 0.45
CA GLN A 154 -7.10 -13.86 0.00
C GLN A 154 -7.93 -13.46 1.21
N LEU A 155 -8.28 -12.18 1.26
CA LEU A 155 -9.18 -11.64 2.28
C LEU A 155 -10.58 -11.45 1.71
N HIS A 156 -11.58 -11.71 2.53
CA HIS A 156 -12.98 -11.50 2.29
C HIS A 156 -13.52 -10.42 3.23
N ARG A 157 -14.76 -9.97 3.00
CA ARG A 157 -15.39 -8.91 3.80
C ARG A 157 -15.35 -9.18 5.32
N ASN A 158 -15.41 -10.44 5.74
CA ASN A 158 -15.46 -10.84 7.15
C ASN A 158 -14.10 -10.71 7.86
N ASN A 159 -12.99 -10.78 7.12
CA ASN A 159 -11.63 -10.66 7.65
C ASN A 159 -10.89 -9.43 7.09
N ALA A 160 -11.62 -8.45 6.54
CA ALA A 160 -11.05 -7.19 6.02
C ALA A 160 -10.16 -6.45 7.03
N ARG A 161 -10.42 -6.61 8.34
CA ARG A 161 -9.60 -6.09 9.45
C ARG A 161 -8.14 -6.56 9.45
N TYR A 162 -7.84 -7.68 8.79
CA TYR A 162 -6.48 -8.19 8.65
C TYR A 162 -5.70 -7.41 7.60
N ASP A 163 -6.37 -6.76 6.66
CA ASP A 163 -5.71 -6.17 5.49
C ASP A 163 -4.70 -5.11 5.89
N LEU A 164 -5.10 -4.15 6.73
CA LEU A 164 -4.18 -3.13 7.25
C LEU A 164 -2.99 -3.76 8.00
N LEU A 165 -3.24 -4.77 8.85
CA LEU A 165 -2.16 -5.40 9.63
C LEU A 165 -1.19 -6.18 8.75
N LEU A 166 -1.70 -6.86 7.72
CA LEU A 166 -0.86 -7.54 6.75
C LEU A 166 -0.07 -6.56 5.90
N LYS A 167 -0.64 -5.40 5.54
CA LYS A 167 0.09 -4.32 4.84
C LYS A 167 1.22 -3.76 5.71
N VAL A 168 0.97 -3.57 7.00
CA VAL A 168 2.00 -3.15 7.96
C VAL A 168 3.08 -4.24 8.14
N CYS A 169 2.69 -5.51 8.18
CA CYS A 169 3.62 -6.65 8.21
C CYS A 169 4.47 -6.74 6.94
N GLU A 170 3.88 -6.50 5.77
CA GLU A 170 4.54 -6.49 4.47
C GLU A 170 5.54 -5.33 4.37
N LEU A 171 5.15 -4.12 4.79
CA LEU A 171 6.04 -2.96 4.89
C LEU A 171 7.20 -3.23 5.85
N ALA A 172 6.90 -3.77 7.04
CA ALA A 172 7.92 -4.12 8.03
C ALA A 172 8.95 -5.11 7.44
N LEU A 173 8.48 -6.14 6.72
CA LEU A 173 9.37 -7.08 6.04
C LEU A 173 10.25 -6.40 4.99
N ALA A 174 9.69 -5.52 4.15
CA ALA A 174 10.42 -4.82 3.09
C ALA A 174 11.52 -3.91 3.66
N CYS A 175 11.29 -3.33 4.84
CA CYS A 175 12.25 -2.48 5.50
C CYS A 175 13.36 -3.24 6.23
N MET A 176 13.15 -4.52 6.57
CA MET A 176 14.09 -5.30 7.39
C MET A 176 15.23 -5.90 6.57
N MET A 177 16.45 -5.64 7.02
CA MET A 177 17.68 -6.28 6.53
C MET A 177 18.32 -7.12 7.64
N PRO A 178 18.83 -8.33 7.34
CA PRO A 178 19.64 -9.07 8.31
C PRO A 178 20.85 -8.23 8.76
N THR A 179 21.17 -8.25 10.05
CA THR A 179 22.41 -7.64 10.56
C THR A 179 23.63 -8.46 10.13
N THR A 180 24.79 -7.81 10.03
CA THR A 180 26.05 -8.44 9.58
C THR A 180 26.51 -9.59 10.50
N ASN A 181 26.07 -9.55 11.74
CA ASN A 181 26.34 -10.53 12.80
C ASN A 181 25.27 -11.64 12.86
N GLY A 182 24.25 -11.62 11.99
CA GLY A 182 23.24 -12.68 11.86
C GLY A 182 22.23 -12.80 13.00
N SER A 183 22.34 -11.98 14.05
CA SER A 183 21.54 -12.08 15.28
C SER A 183 20.30 -11.17 15.33
N GLY A 184 19.92 -10.51 14.24
CA GLY A 184 18.75 -9.63 14.22
C GLY A 184 18.49 -8.95 12.88
N TYR A 185 17.63 -7.92 12.90
CA TYR A 185 17.29 -7.11 11.72
C TYR A 185 17.54 -5.62 11.98
N ALA A 186 17.98 -4.92 10.93
CA ALA A 186 18.08 -3.46 10.86
C ALA A 186 17.05 -2.93 9.86
N PHE A 187 16.45 -1.77 10.15
CA PHE A 187 15.51 -1.11 9.25
C PHE A 187 16.25 -0.22 8.24
N ARG A 188 15.89 -0.35 6.96
CA ARG A 188 16.29 0.59 5.91
C ARG A 188 15.39 1.82 5.90
N ASP A 189 15.95 2.92 5.43
CA ASP A 189 15.21 4.13 5.12
C ASP A 189 14.36 3.90 3.86
N VAL A 190 13.03 3.91 4.06
CA VAL A 190 12.01 3.67 3.03
C VAL A 190 12.01 4.76 1.96
N LEU A 191 12.46 5.96 2.31
CA LEU A 191 12.49 7.11 1.42
C LEU A 191 13.53 6.99 0.30
N ARG A 192 14.42 5.97 0.35
CA ARG A 192 15.50 5.75 -0.63
C ARG A 192 15.06 5.08 -1.92
N ASP A 193 13.94 4.37 -1.93
CA ASP A 193 13.40 3.78 -3.16
C ASP A 193 12.44 4.77 -3.83
N GLU A 194 12.96 5.60 -4.73
CA GLU A 194 12.16 6.60 -5.47
C GLU A 194 11.02 5.95 -6.26
N ARG A 195 11.19 4.72 -6.75
CA ARG A 195 10.17 4.04 -7.55
C ARG A 195 9.01 3.57 -6.69
N GLU A 196 9.31 2.98 -5.54
CA GLU A 196 8.29 2.61 -4.56
C GLU A 196 7.57 3.86 -4.05
N MET A 197 8.31 4.90 -3.66
CA MET A 197 7.73 6.13 -3.14
C MET A 197 6.93 6.91 -4.17
N ALA A 198 7.30 6.88 -5.45
CA ALA A 198 6.47 7.42 -6.53
C ALA A 198 5.10 6.74 -6.58
N ARG A 199 5.07 5.41 -6.51
CA ARG A 199 3.81 4.65 -6.48
C ARG A 199 3.00 4.94 -5.22
N VAL A 200 3.64 5.00 -4.05
CA VAL A 200 2.98 5.33 -2.78
C VAL A 200 2.39 6.72 -2.85
N PHE A 201 3.12 7.70 -3.37
CA PHE A 201 2.66 9.08 -3.52
C PHE A 201 1.48 9.20 -4.49
N GLU A 202 1.55 8.52 -5.64
CA GLU A 202 0.45 8.42 -6.61
C GLU A 202 -0.82 7.85 -5.98
N GLU A 203 -0.71 6.68 -5.33
CA GLU A 203 -1.83 6.03 -4.65
C GLU A 203 -2.37 6.88 -3.49
N PHE A 204 -1.48 7.54 -2.74
CA PHE A 204 -1.82 8.48 -1.68
C PHE A 204 -2.69 9.63 -2.20
N VAL A 205 -2.21 10.40 -3.18
CA VAL A 205 -2.92 11.59 -3.68
C VAL A 205 -4.29 11.19 -4.23
N ARG A 206 -4.34 10.09 -4.99
CA ARG A 206 -5.61 9.56 -5.53
C ARG A 206 -6.60 9.21 -4.42
N ASN A 207 -6.18 8.42 -3.43
CA ASN A 207 -7.06 7.96 -2.37
C ASN A 207 -7.42 9.09 -1.40
N PHE A 208 -6.51 10.05 -1.18
CA PHE A 208 -6.76 11.26 -0.43
C PHE A 208 -7.94 12.04 -1.02
N TYR A 209 -7.90 12.41 -2.30
CA TYR A 209 -9.02 13.12 -2.92
C TYR A 209 -10.28 12.27 -2.99
N ARG A 210 -10.19 10.95 -3.16
CA ARG A 210 -11.37 10.09 -3.09
C ARG A 210 -12.06 10.12 -1.73
N LEU A 211 -11.30 10.25 -0.64
CA LEU A 211 -11.81 10.21 0.74
C LEU A 211 -12.18 11.59 1.29
N ARG A 212 -11.46 12.65 0.91
CA ARG A 212 -11.53 13.97 1.56
C ARG A 212 -12.42 15.00 0.88
N GLN A 213 -12.82 14.77 -0.36
CA GLN A 213 -13.76 15.64 -1.06
C GLN A 213 -14.93 14.85 -1.67
N ARG A 214 -16.01 15.55 -2.03
CA ARG A 214 -17.24 14.96 -2.61
C ARG A 214 -17.69 15.62 -3.92
N ALA A 215 -17.00 16.66 -4.37
CA ALA A 215 -17.35 17.42 -5.57
C ALA A 215 -17.00 16.66 -6.86
N PHE A 216 -15.94 15.87 -6.83
CA PHE A 216 -15.41 15.15 -7.97
C PHE A 216 -15.48 13.65 -7.76
N ARG A 217 -15.79 12.93 -8.84
CA ARG A 217 -15.47 11.52 -8.98
C ARG A 217 -13.96 11.39 -9.22
N VAL A 218 -13.27 10.62 -8.37
CA VAL A 218 -11.80 10.46 -8.43
C VAL A 218 -11.43 9.04 -8.86
N ARG A 219 -10.58 8.91 -9.86
CA ARG A 219 -10.09 7.62 -10.38
C ARG A 219 -8.71 7.75 -11.04
N SER A 220 -8.02 6.64 -11.22
CA SER A 220 -7.03 6.54 -12.31
C SER A 220 -7.80 6.31 -13.61
N TYR A 221 -7.47 7.04 -14.67
CA TYR A 221 -8.16 6.92 -15.94
C TYR A 221 -7.19 6.51 -17.04
N GLN A 222 -7.54 5.47 -17.80
CA GLN A 222 -6.86 5.14 -19.04
C GLN A 222 -7.52 5.94 -20.16
N LEU A 223 -6.83 6.99 -20.61
CA LEU A 223 -7.21 7.73 -21.80
C LEU A 223 -6.84 6.93 -23.05
N GLU A 224 -7.73 6.95 -24.03
CA GLU A 224 -7.47 6.36 -25.33
C GLU A 224 -6.73 7.37 -26.22
N TRP A 225 -5.73 6.90 -26.95
CA TRP A 225 -5.07 7.72 -27.95
C TRP A 225 -6.07 8.11 -29.03
N GLN A 226 -6.23 9.40 -29.26
CA GLN A 226 -7.01 9.95 -30.36
C GLN A 226 -6.17 9.93 -31.65
N ALA A 227 -5.60 8.77 -31.96
CA ALA A 227 -4.72 8.52 -33.07
C ALA A 227 -5.46 7.78 -34.19
N VAL A 228 -5.26 8.23 -35.43
CA VAL A 228 -5.74 7.54 -36.63
C VAL A 228 -4.60 6.68 -37.18
N PRO A 229 -4.73 5.34 -37.27
CA PRO A 229 -3.68 4.50 -37.81
C PRO A 229 -3.48 4.80 -39.30
N LEU A 230 -2.25 5.11 -39.68
CA LEU A 230 -1.85 5.28 -41.09
C LEU A 230 -1.39 3.95 -41.72
N GLU A 231 -1.00 2.99 -40.88
CA GLU A 231 -0.56 1.65 -41.26
C GLU A 231 -1.21 0.60 -40.34
N THR A 232 -1.42 -0.62 -40.84
CA THR A 232 -2.07 -1.70 -40.12
C THR A 232 -1.12 -2.57 -39.28
N ASN A 233 0.20 -2.43 -39.45
CA ASN A 233 1.24 -3.22 -38.75
C ASN A 233 1.45 -2.82 -37.27
N GLY A 234 0.87 -1.70 -36.83
CA GLY A 234 1.11 -1.08 -35.53
C GLY A 234 -0.08 -1.03 -34.58
N VAL A 235 -1.21 -1.68 -34.91
CA VAL A 235 -2.43 -1.65 -34.08
C VAL A 235 -2.12 -2.16 -32.67
N GLY A 236 -2.51 -1.37 -31.66
CA GLY A 236 -2.31 -1.70 -30.25
C GLY A 236 -0.87 -1.56 -29.73
N ARG A 237 0.05 -0.95 -30.50
CA ARG A 237 1.44 -0.73 -30.05
C ARG A 237 1.68 0.62 -29.36
N LEU A 238 0.68 1.50 -29.32
CA LEU A 238 0.80 2.76 -28.59
C LEU A 238 0.78 2.49 -27.07
N PRO A 239 1.64 3.17 -26.29
CA PRO A 239 1.70 2.97 -24.84
C PRO A 239 0.38 3.42 -24.19
N ALA A 240 -0.10 2.69 -23.19
CA ALA A 240 -1.32 3.09 -22.48
C ALA A 240 -1.16 4.46 -21.80
N MET A 241 -2.09 5.39 -22.02
CA MET A 241 -2.12 6.68 -21.34
C MET A 241 -2.91 6.58 -20.04
N ARG A 242 -2.24 6.14 -18.98
CA ARG A 242 -2.86 6.06 -17.66
C ARG A 242 -2.51 7.29 -16.82
N THR A 243 -3.52 7.99 -16.35
CA THR A 243 -3.36 9.13 -15.44
C THR A 243 -3.24 8.66 -13.99
N ASP A 244 -2.47 9.42 -13.21
CA ASP A 244 -2.35 9.20 -11.77
C ASP A 244 -3.67 9.52 -11.09
N VAL A 245 -4.17 10.75 -11.26
CA VAL A 245 -5.45 11.18 -10.69
C VAL A 245 -6.26 11.91 -11.75
N TYR A 246 -7.47 11.43 -11.98
CA TYR A 246 -8.48 12.08 -12.80
C TYR A 246 -9.65 12.45 -11.89
N LEU A 247 -9.91 13.74 -11.76
CA LEU A 247 -11.05 14.29 -11.02
C LEU A 247 -12.06 14.85 -12.02
N GLU A 248 -13.31 14.43 -11.87
CA GLU A 248 -14.38 14.73 -12.82
C GLU A 248 -15.67 15.12 -12.10
N SER A 249 -16.22 16.28 -12.44
CA SER A 249 -17.56 16.74 -12.12
C SER A 249 -18.32 17.05 -13.42
N ALA A 250 -19.58 17.48 -13.32
CA ALA A 250 -20.39 17.82 -14.50
C ALA A 250 -19.83 19.00 -15.33
N ASP A 251 -19.07 19.87 -14.68
CA ASP A 251 -18.63 21.17 -15.19
C ASP A 251 -17.10 21.33 -15.22
N ARG A 252 -16.35 20.41 -14.61
CA ARG A 252 -14.90 20.56 -14.45
C ARG A 252 -14.17 19.23 -14.43
N ARG A 253 -13.01 19.22 -15.08
CA ARG A 253 -12.13 18.05 -15.17
C ARG A 253 -10.71 18.46 -14.85
N ILE A 254 -10.05 17.68 -14.00
CA ILE A 254 -8.67 17.94 -13.56
C ILE A 254 -7.87 16.65 -13.72
N ILE A 255 -6.79 16.72 -14.48
CA ILE A 255 -5.79 15.66 -14.62
C ILE A 255 -4.60 16.04 -13.75
N MET A 256 -4.36 15.28 -12.69
CA MET A 256 -3.14 15.43 -11.90
C MET A 256 -2.15 14.32 -12.23
N ASP A 257 -0.90 14.71 -12.42
CA ASP A 257 0.26 13.82 -12.55
C ASP A 257 1.21 14.09 -11.39
N THR A 258 1.57 13.02 -10.68
CA THR A 258 2.31 13.07 -9.42
C THR A 258 3.71 12.52 -9.63
N LYS A 259 4.70 13.15 -9.02
CA LYS A 259 6.09 12.77 -9.24
C LYS A 259 6.87 12.87 -7.94
N TYR A 260 7.51 11.76 -7.56
CA TYR A 260 8.38 11.68 -6.40
C TYR A 260 9.84 11.68 -6.86
N TYR A 261 10.58 12.72 -6.50
CA TYR A 261 12.02 12.82 -6.74
C TYR A 261 12.71 13.31 -5.48
N ALA A 262 13.97 12.93 -5.28
CA ALA A 262 14.79 13.51 -4.22
C ALA A 262 14.95 15.05 -4.35
N ASP A 263 14.89 15.58 -5.57
CA ASP A 263 14.79 17.01 -5.85
C ASP A 263 13.81 17.27 -7.00
N ALA A 264 12.73 18.01 -6.73
CA ALA A 264 11.70 18.29 -7.75
C ALA A 264 12.17 19.28 -8.83
N LEU A 265 13.22 20.05 -8.54
CA LEU A 265 13.76 21.08 -9.44
C LEU A 265 15.08 20.61 -10.06
N GLN A 266 15.20 20.73 -11.38
CA GLN A 266 16.47 20.61 -12.08
C GLN A 266 17.15 21.98 -12.17
N GLN A 267 18.47 22.03 -11.96
CA GLN A 267 19.26 23.22 -12.26
C GLN A 267 19.70 23.20 -13.72
N TYR A 268 19.23 24.17 -14.51
CA TYR A 268 19.67 24.36 -15.88
C TYR A 268 20.08 25.83 -16.09
N ARG A 269 21.35 26.04 -16.49
CA ARG A 269 21.94 27.36 -16.81
C ARG A 269 21.66 28.45 -15.76
N GLY A 270 21.77 28.12 -14.47
CA GLY A 270 21.57 29.07 -13.36
C GLY A 270 20.11 29.34 -12.99
N SER A 271 19.15 28.77 -13.71
CA SER A 271 17.72 28.80 -13.38
C SER A 271 17.25 27.42 -12.89
N ARG A 272 16.30 27.40 -11.94
CA ARG A 272 15.66 26.16 -11.48
C ARG A 272 14.37 25.95 -12.28
N SER A 273 14.28 24.85 -13.02
CA SER A 273 13.10 24.49 -13.81
C SER A 273 12.66 23.05 -13.49
N PHE A 274 11.38 22.74 -13.74
CA PHE A 274 10.92 21.36 -13.65
C PHE A 274 11.48 20.51 -14.78
N ARG A 275 11.39 19.19 -14.58
CA ARG A 275 11.65 18.21 -15.63
C ARG A 275 10.60 18.38 -16.74
N SER A 276 11.05 18.73 -17.93
CA SER A 276 10.19 18.92 -19.11
C SER A 276 9.34 17.69 -19.42
N ASP A 277 9.88 16.49 -19.15
CA ASP A 277 9.24 15.22 -19.47
C ASP A 277 7.88 15.05 -18.78
N ASN A 278 7.75 15.53 -17.55
CA ASN A 278 6.49 15.47 -16.79
C ASN A 278 5.44 16.41 -17.39
N LEU A 279 5.88 17.59 -17.83
CA LEU A 279 4.98 18.55 -18.50
C LEU A 279 4.53 18.01 -19.86
N TYR A 280 5.43 17.36 -20.62
CA TYR A 280 5.07 16.72 -21.88
C TYR A 280 4.09 15.57 -21.69
N GLN A 281 4.29 14.75 -20.66
CA GLN A 281 3.37 13.68 -20.30
C GLN A 281 1.98 14.22 -19.95
N LEU A 282 1.90 15.21 -19.04
CA LEU A 282 0.64 15.84 -18.68
C LEU A 282 -0.04 16.48 -19.90
N PHE A 283 0.73 17.17 -20.74
CA PHE A 283 0.19 17.80 -21.95
C PHE A 283 -0.40 16.78 -22.92
N ALA A 284 0.22 15.61 -23.08
CA ALA A 284 -0.33 14.53 -23.89
C ALA A 284 -1.70 14.06 -23.35
N TYR A 285 -1.86 13.95 -22.02
CA TYR A 285 -3.15 13.63 -21.42
C TYR A 285 -4.21 14.69 -21.69
N LEU A 286 -3.88 15.97 -21.44
CA LEU A 286 -4.79 17.09 -21.65
C LEU A 286 -5.26 17.17 -23.10
N ARG A 287 -4.37 16.93 -24.07
CA ARG A 287 -4.71 16.99 -25.49
C ARG A 287 -5.63 15.86 -25.92
N ASN A 288 -5.38 14.63 -25.47
CA ASN A 288 -6.24 13.49 -25.82
C ASN A 288 -7.60 13.57 -25.12
N ASP A 289 -7.64 14.06 -23.88
CA ASP A 289 -8.89 14.31 -23.17
C ASP A 289 -9.75 15.38 -23.87
N ALA A 290 -9.14 16.48 -24.32
CA ALA A 290 -9.87 17.54 -25.06
C ALA A 290 -10.47 17.05 -26.38
N VAL A 291 -9.78 16.15 -27.08
CA VAL A 291 -10.29 15.57 -28.34
C VAL A 291 -11.38 14.53 -28.06
N ALA A 292 -11.24 13.74 -26.99
CA ALA A 292 -12.25 12.76 -26.59
C ALA A 292 -13.55 13.42 -26.12
N GLU A 293 -13.47 14.61 -25.52
CA GLU A 293 -14.60 15.32 -24.90
C GLU A 293 -14.74 16.74 -25.48
N PRO A 294 -15.10 16.88 -26.77
CA PRO A 294 -15.02 18.15 -27.50
C PRO A 294 -16.07 19.18 -27.08
N THR A 295 -17.12 18.76 -26.37
CA THR A 295 -18.21 19.64 -25.90
C THR A 295 -18.06 20.03 -24.43
N ALA A 296 -17.18 19.36 -23.69
CA ALA A 296 -16.92 19.66 -22.30
C ALA A 296 -15.86 20.77 -22.16
N PRO A 297 -15.85 21.51 -21.03
CA PRO A 297 -14.78 22.45 -20.72
C PRO A 297 -13.41 21.76 -20.78
N LEU A 298 -12.39 22.47 -21.27
CA LEU A 298 -11.02 21.92 -21.32
C LEU A 298 -10.58 21.47 -19.93
N ALA A 299 -10.01 20.26 -19.85
CA ALA A 299 -9.47 19.78 -18.59
C ALA A 299 -8.30 20.67 -18.10
N GLU A 300 -8.22 20.83 -16.80
CA GLU A 300 -7.11 21.47 -16.10
C GLU A 300 -6.01 20.43 -15.82
N GLY A 301 -4.76 20.87 -15.83
CA GLY A 301 -3.61 20.04 -15.50
C GLY A 301 -3.00 20.42 -14.16
N VAL A 302 -2.58 19.44 -13.36
CA VAL A 302 -1.79 19.67 -12.15
C VAL A 302 -0.57 18.77 -12.16
N LEU A 303 0.63 19.36 -12.03
CA LEU A 303 1.84 18.62 -11.68
C LEU A 303 2.10 18.79 -10.19
N LEU A 304 2.13 17.68 -9.46
CA LEU A 304 2.28 17.69 -8.01
C LEU A 304 3.55 16.95 -7.57
N TYR A 305 4.36 17.61 -6.75
CA TYR A 305 5.61 17.08 -6.21
C TYR A 305 5.65 17.16 -4.68
N PRO A 306 6.17 16.15 -3.98
CA PRO A 306 6.48 16.26 -2.55
C PRO A 306 7.81 17.01 -2.38
N GLN A 307 7.82 18.17 -1.72
CA GLN A 307 9.04 18.96 -1.53
C GLN A 307 8.99 19.73 -0.20
N ALA A 308 10.00 19.51 0.66
CA ALA A 308 10.07 20.13 1.99
C ALA A 308 10.77 21.51 2.03
N GLN A 309 11.43 21.92 0.95
CA GLN A 309 12.32 23.10 0.97
C GLN A 309 11.83 24.29 0.14
N HIS A 310 11.04 24.05 -0.90
CA HIS A 310 10.63 25.09 -1.84
C HIS A 310 9.13 24.94 -2.11
N GLU A 311 8.35 25.82 -1.50
CA GLU A 311 6.96 25.99 -1.89
C GLU A 311 6.92 26.63 -3.26
N LEU A 312 6.33 25.92 -4.20
CA LEU A 312 5.99 26.45 -5.49
C LEU A 312 4.50 26.24 -5.73
N ASP A 313 3.88 27.29 -6.23
CA ASP A 313 2.54 27.26 -6.75
C ASP A 313 2.46 28.24 -7.92
N ALA A 314 2.50 27.72 -9.14
CA ALA A 314 2.49 28.53 -10.34
C ALA A 314 1.44 27.98 -11.31
N THR A 315 0.68 28.88 -11.92
CA THR A 315 -0.36 28.53 -12.89
C THR A 315 -0.05 29.17 -14.23
N TYR A 316 -0.21 28.39 -15.30
CA TYR A 316 0.06 28.79 -16.68
C TYR A 316 -1.14 28.44 -17.56
N ALA A 317 -1.30 29.17 -18.66
CA ALA A 317 -2.18 28.76 -19.76
C ALA A 317 -1.32 28.08 -20.84
N VAL A 318 -1.56 26.80 -21.09
CA VAL A 318 -0.83 25.99 -22.08
C VAL A 318 -1.83 25.46 -23.11
N HIS A 319 -1.80 26.01 -24.33
CA HIS A 319 -2.80 25.69 -25.38
C HIS A 319 -4.26 25.80 -24.91
N GLY A 320 -4.56 26.81 -24.08
CA GLY A 320 -5.90 27.03 -23.52
C GLY A 320 -6.23 26.21 -22.26
N HIS A 321 -5.40 25.21 -21.91
CA HIS A 321 -5.53 24.49 -20.65
C HIS A 321 -4.91 25.30 -19.51
N ARG A 322 -5.60 25.37 -18.36
CA ARG A 322 -5.01 25.85 -17.11
C ARG A 322 -4.13 24.76 -16.53
N VAL A 323 -2.83 25.00 -16.41
CA VAL A 323 -1.84 24.05 -15.89
C VAL A 323 -1.18 24.62 -14.64
N ARG A 324 -1.38 23.96 -13.50
CA ARG A 324 -0.81 24.33 -12.19
C ARG A 324 0.37 23.42 -11.85
N LEU A 325 1.50 24.01 -11.47
CA LEU A 325 2.68 23.32 -10.98
C LEU A 325 2.78 23.62 -9.49
N ALA A 326 2.64 22.58 -8.67
CA ALA A 326 2.53 22.72 -7.24
C ALA A 326 3.45 21.75 -6.49
N THR A 327 3.94 22.21 -5.34
CA THR A 327 4.57 21.34 -4.34
C THR A 327 3.69 21.19 -3.10
N VAL A 328 3.83 20.03 -2.44
CA VAL A 328 3.26 19.75 -1.12
C VAL A 328 4.40 19.41 -0.14
N ASP A 329 4.48 20.15 0.95
CA ASP A 329 5.50 19.95 1.97
C ASP A 329 5.07 18.87 2.96
N LEU A 330 5.53 17.64 2.71
CA LEU A 330 5.27 16.48 3.56
C LEU A 330 5.99 16.53 4.92
N SER A 331 6.80 17.56 5.21
CA SER A 331 7.42 17.75 6.52
C SER A 331 6.53 18.48 7.53
N LYS A 332 5.49 19.18 7.05
CA LYS A 332 4.55 19.93 7.87
C LYS A 332 3.64 19.04 8.71
N PRO A 333 2.98 19.57 9.77
CA PRO A 333 1.87 18.89 10.43
C PRO A 333 0.85 18.36 9.42
N TRP A 334 0.33 17.15 9.65
CA TRP A 334 -0.53 16.46 8.68
C TRP A 334 -1.74 17.30 8.26
N SER A 335 -2.34 18.05 9.19
CA SER A 335 -3.47 18.94 8.89
C SER A 335 -3.14 19.99 7.81
N LEU A 336 -1.92 20.54 7.81
CA LEU A 336 -1.48 21.50 6.79
C LEU A 336 -1.20 20.82 5.44
N VAL A 337 -0.78 19.54 5.46
CA VAL A 337 -0.64 18.73 4.25
C VAL A 337 -2.02 18.50 3.61
N GLU A 338 -3.02 18.15 4.43
CA GLU A 338 -4.40 17.94 3.95
C GLU A 338 -5.01 19.25 3.41
N GLU A 339 -4.86 20.36 4.14
CA GLU A 339 -5.32 21.68 3.71
C GLU A 339 -4.69 22.07 2.36
N ARG A 340 -3.35 21.95 2.25
CA ARG A 340 -2.63 22.26 1.03
C ARG A 340 -3.13 21.46 -0.17
N LEU A 341 -3.41 20.17 0.00
CA LEU A 341 -3.95 19.35 -1.09
C LEU A 341 -5.37 19.79 -1.49
N LEU A 342 -6.23 20.11 -0.52
CA LEU A 342 -7.58 20.58 -0.84
C LEU A 342 -7.56 21.93 -1.58
N GLU A 343 -6.63 22.83 -1.24
CA GLU A 343 -6.43 24.11 -1.95
C GLU A 343 -6.05 23.94 -3.43
N LEU A 344 -5.48 22.80 -3.82
CA LEU A 344 -5.14 22.54 -5.22
C LEU A 344 -6.38 22.38 -6.11
N LEU A 345 -7.53 22.11 -5.50
CA LEU A 345 -8.81 22.05 -6.21
C LEU A 345 -9.48 23.41 -6.38
N ASN A 346 -8.97 24.47 -5.76
CA ASN A 346 -9.56 25.81 -5.85
C ASN A 346 -9.10 26.60 -7.09
#